data_AF-A0A6P8RM75-F1
#
_entry.id   AF-A0A6P8RM75-F1
#
_cell.length_a   1.000
_cell.length_b   1.000
_cell.length_c   1.000
_cell.angle_alpha   90.00
_cell.angle_beta   90.00
_cell.angle_gamma   90.00
#
_symmetry.space_group_name_H-M   'P 1'
#
loop_
_entity.id
_entity.type
_entity.pdbx_description
1 polymer ?
#
loop_
_entity_poly.entity_id
_entity_poly.type
_entity_poly.pdbx_seq_one_letter_code
_entity_poly.pdbx_strand_id
1 'polypeptide(L)'
;MGMMLVSIISASLYALALLGIPQLKCLSANVVLDMAPKAFDDQYIGCEDEMEKQVRSKDLLEKEMNRSSNFKRSWREAASEWEKRVKNNAVPPLPKGFKDEHGIALLAYTGDHIYREFNAAVREGGKSPEHYMQNFTFKVLHFYLTRALKLLRGNCEETCKTVYRGATITFDPPTSSNKTMRFGMFTSTSTTKQEAEKFGTDSFFSLTTCFGVCIQSYSMIPNEKEVLLPVNEVFSVSSFQLQTHFFVLNSTGKTCSNYNCTYLEGPKAKVDTTYKYCSSSAPRGGRLLFSMISPELITGIFLMITAVTPTLVSGV
;
A
#
# COMPACT_ATOMS: atom_id res chain seq x y z
N MET A 1 -21.74 56.40 44.81
CA MET A 1 -22.20 54.99 44.89
C MET A 1 -22.77 54.43 43.56
N GLY A 2 -23.00 55.24 42.52
CA GLY A 2 -23.55 54.77 41.23
C GLY A 2 -22.52 54.25 40.20
N MET A 3 -21.26 54.72 40.23
CA MET A 3 -20.25 54.32 39.23
C MET A 3 -19.60 52.95 39.49
N MET A 4 -19.59 52.47 40.74
CA MET A 4 -19.01 51.16 41.08
C MET A 4 -19.91 49.99 40.66
N LEU A 5 -21.24 50.16 40.67
CA LEU A 5 -22.18 49.09 40.28
C LEU A 5 -22.13 48.78 38.78
N VAL A 6 -21.96 49.79 37.92
CA VAL A 6 -21.96 49.61 36.46
C VAL A 6 -20.75 48.81 35.98
N SER A 7 -19.60 48.96 36.65
CA SER A 7 -18.36 48.25 36.30
C SER A 7 -18.43 46.75 36.64
N ILE A 8 -19.08 46.39 37.74
CA ILE A 8 -19.22 45.00 38.20
C ILE A 8 -20.21 44.22 37.31
N ILE A 9 -21.31 44.85 36.89
CA ILE A 9 -22.29 44.23 35.98
C ILE A 9 -21.68 43.98 34.59
N SER A 10 -20.87 44.92 34.08
CA SER A 10 -20.15 44.78 32.80
C SER A 10 -19.14 43.62 32.81
N ALA A 11 -18.32 43.51 33.87
CA ALA A 11 -17.36 42.43 34.01
C ALA A 11 -18.01 41.05 34.14
N SER A 12 -19.19 40.99 34.76
CA SER A 12 -19.96 39.75 34.96
C SER A 12 -20.56 39.23 33.65
N LEU A 13 -21.04 40.14 32.79
CA LEU A 13 -21.59 39.78 31.47
C LEU A 13 -20.52 39.22 30.52
N TYR A 14 -19.28 39.74 30.59
CA TYR A 14 -18.15 39.21 29.81
C TYR A 14 -17.69 37.82 30.28
N ALA A 15 -17.72 37.56 31.59
CA ALA A 15 -17.39 36.24 32.14
C ALA A 15 -18.43 35.16 31.77
N LEU A 16 -19.72 35.51 31.77
CA LEU A 16 -20.80 34.62 31.32
C LEU A 16 -20.78 34.38 29.80
N ALA A 17 -20.33 35.33 28.99
CA ALA A 17 -20.13 35.14 27.55
C ALA A 17 -18.96 34.19 27.22
N LEU A 18 -17.93 34.15 28.07
CA LEU A 18 -16.78 33.22 27.93
C LEU A 18 -17.08 31.79 28.40
N LEU A 19 -18.02 31.61 29.33
CA LEU A 19 -18.48 30.30 29.81
C LEU A 19 -19.55 29.66 28.90
N GLY A 20 -20.11 30.44 27.96
CA GLY A 20 -21.16 30.01 27.04
C GLY A 20 -20.70 29.67 25.63
N ILE A 21 -19.38 29.71 25.34
CA ILE A 21 -18.87 29.15 24.08
C ILE A 21 -19.10 27.64 24.18
N PRO A 22 -20.00 27.03 23.38
CA PRO A 22 -20.02 25.59 23.30
C PRO A 22 -18.61 25.22 22.89
N GLN A 23 -17.89 24.46 23.71
CA GLN A 23 -16.69 23.83 23.23
C GLN A 23 -17.14 23.05 22.02
N LEU A 24 -16.76 23.56 20.84
CA LEU A 24 -16.81 22.81 19.61
C LEU A 24 -15.83 21.68 19.88
N LYS A 25 -16.30 20.61 20.53
CA LYS A 25 -15.74 19.29 20.30
C LYS A 25 -15.83 19.19 18.80
N CYS A 26 -14.71 19.43 18.12
CA CYS A 26 -14.56 19.03 16.73
C CYS A 26 -15.15 17.64 16.70
N LEU A 27 -16.29 17.48 16.02
CA LEU A 27 -16.84 16.16 15.79
C LEU A 27 -15.72 15.43 15.08
N SER A 28 -14.98 14.57 15.80
CA SER A 28 -14.05 13.65 15.18
C SER A 28 -14.96 12.78 14.33
N ALA A 29 -15.09 13.12 13.06
CA ALA A 29 -15.83 12.30 12.12
C ALA A 29 -15.11 10.96 12.12
N ASN A 30 -15.69 9.97 12.80
CA ASN A 30 -15.15 8.62 12.82
C ASN A 30 -15.02 8.15 11.37
N VAL A 31 -13.88 7.57 11.04
CA VAL A 31 -13.66 7.02 9.71
C VAL A 31 -14.21 5.59 9.71
N VAL A 32 -15.26 5.34 8.93
CA VAL A 32 -15.79 4.00 8.75
C VAL A 32 -14.83 3.22 7.86
N LEU A 33 -14.34 2.07 8.34
CA LEU A 33 -13.50 1.17 7.55
C LEU A 33 -14.30 0.55 6.40
N ASP A 34 -13.73 0.51 5.21
CA ASP A 34 -14.38 -0.05 4.02
C ASP A 34 -13.36 -0.72 3.09
N MET A 35 -13.77 -1.03 1.85
CA MET A 35 -12.91 -1.63 0.83
C MET A 35 -12.03 -0.59 0.08
N ALA A 36 -11.95 0.64 0.59
CA ALA A 36 -11.17 1.76 0.05
C ALA A 36 -11.39 2.01 -1.45
N PRO A 37 -12.63 2.29 -1.90
CA PRO A 37 -12.97 2.35 -3.33
C PRO A 37 -12.24 3.47 -4.10
N LYS A 38 -11.75 4.50 -3.40
CA LYS A 38 -11.04 5.65 -3.98
C LYS A 38 -9.51 5.49 -4.00
N ALA A 39 -8.99 4.40 -3.43
CA ALA A 39 -7.55 4.19 -3.35
C ALA A 39 -6.96 3.87 -4.72
N PHE A 40 -5.82 4.47 -5.05
CA PHE A 40 -5.02 4.04 -6.18
C PHE A 40 -4.21 2.80 -5.79
N ASP A 41 -4.53 1.66 -6.39
CA ASP A 41 -4.08 0.34 -5.91
C ASP A 41 -3.43 -0.51 -7.00
N ASP A 42 -2.84 0.15 -8.00
CA ASP A 42 -2.25 -0.46 -9.17
C ASP A 42 -1.17 -1.48 -8.81
N GLN A 43 -1.25 -2.66 -9.41
CA GLN A 43 -0.28 -3.73 -9.21
C GLN A 43 0.79 -3.78 -10.31
N TYR A 44 0.63 -3.06 -11.42
CA TYR A 44 1.54 -3.09 -12.56
C TYR A 44 1.78 -4.50 -13.11
N ILE A 45 0.77 -5.36 -13.13
CA ILE A 45 0.87 -6.74 -13.61
C ILE A 45 1.09 -6.72 -15.12
N GLY A 46 2.25 -7.19 -15.57
CA GLY A 46 2.57 -7.37 -16.99
C GLY A 46 3.01 -6.09 -17.70
N CYS A 47 3.27 -5.02 -16.96
CA CYS A 47 3.67 -3.73 -17.52
C CYS A 47 4.82 -3.08 -16.74
N GLU A 48 5.55 -3.85 -15.94
CA GLU A 48 6.63 -3.33 -15.11
C GLU A 48 7.75 -2.69 -15.96
N ASP A 49 8.20 -3.38 -17.00
CA ASP A 49 9.28 -2.89 -17.86
C ASP A 49 8.84 -1.64 -18.66
N GLU A 50 7.60 -1.61 -19.16
CA GLU A 50 7.09 -0.45 -19.89
C GLU A 50 6.86 0.73 -18.95
N MET A 51 6.35 0.51 -17.72
CA MET A 51 6.24 1.57 -16.72
C MET A 51 7.62 2.15 -16.39
N GLU A 52 8.63 1.32 -16.17
CA GLU A 52 9.99 1.77 -15.90
C GLU A 52 10.59 2.56 -17.08
N LYS A 53 10.36 2.11 -18.31
CA LYS A 53 10.74 2.83 -19.52
C LYS A 53 10.10 4.21 -19.57
N GLN A 54 8.81 4.33 -19.24
CA GLN A 54 8.12 5.62 -19.20
C GLN A 54 8.64 6.54 -18.09
N VAL A 55 8.96 5.99 -16.91
CA VAL A 55 9.56 6.76 -15.80
C VAL A 55 10.85 7.44 -16.28
N ARG A 56 11.71 6.69 -17.01
CA ARG A 56 12.96 7.20 -17.57
C ARG A 56 12.73 8.14 -18.74
N SER A 57 12.01 7.72 -19.78
CA SER A 57 11.89 8.46 -21.04
C SER A 57 11.14 9.79 -20.91
N LYS A 58 10.34 9.95 -19.85
CA LYS A 58 9.57 11.18 -19.58
C LYS A 58 10.15 12.00 -18.43
N ASP A 59 11.30 11.62 -17.86
CA ASP A 59 11.89 12.25 -16.67
C ASP A 59 10.87 12.42 -15.55
N LEU A 60 10.04 11.38 -15.32
CA LEU A 60 8.85 11.50 -14.50
C LEU A 60 9.21 11.80 -13.04
N LEU A 61 10.29 11.19 -12.54
CA LEU A 61 10.81 11.41 -11.20
C LEU A 61 11.22 12.87 -10.98
N GLU A 62 12.01 13.43 -11.89
CA GLU A 62 12.46 14.83 -11.78
C GLU A 62 11.27 15.80 -11.86
N LYS A 63 10.30 15.52 -12.75
CA LYS A 63 9.06 16.31 -12.84
C LYS A 63 8.23 16.26 -11.56
N GLU A 64 8.10 15.10 -10.92
CA GLU A 64 7.36 14.94 -9.67
C GLU A 64 8.09 15.58 -8.49
N MET A 65 9.41 15.40 -8.38
CA MET A 65 10.23 16.08 -7.36
C MET A 65 10.16 17.61 -7.49
N ASN A 66 10.09 18.17 -8.70
CA ASN A 66 9.95 19.61 -8.89
C ASN A 66 8.55 20.16 -8.53
N ARG A 67 7.57 19.28 -8.27
CA ARG A 67 6.22 19.67 -7.83
C ARG A 67 6.00 19.55 -6.31
N SER A 68 6.80 18.76 -5.60
CA SER A 68 6.71 18.60 -4.14
C SER A 68 8.10 18.69 -3.50
N SER A 69 8.30 19.73 -2.68
CA SER A 69 9.55 19.93 -1.95
C SER A 69 9.83 18.80 -0.95
N ASN A 70 8.78 18.26 -0.31
CA ASN A 70 8.87 17.09 0.55
C ASN A 70 9.32 15.87 -0.24
N PHE A 71 8.73 15.62 -1.41
CA PHE A 71 9.12 14.47 -2.23
C PHE A 71 10.58 14.57 -2.67
N LYS A 72 10.98 15.76 -3.16
CA LYS A 72 12.36 16.04 -3.57
C LYS A 72 13.36 15.82 -2.45
N ARG A 73 13.03 16.28 -1.23
CA ARG A 73 13.86 16.07 -0.05
C ARG A 73 13.97 14.58 0.29
N SER A 74 12.84 13.91 0.48
CA SER A 74 12.80 12.48 0.82
C SER A 74 13.54 11.62 -0.18
N TRP A 75 13.35 11.83 -1.48
CA TRP A 75 14.00 11.03 -2.49
C TRP A 75 15.52 11.23 -2.51
N ARG A 76 16.00 12.47 -2.38
CA ARG A 76 17.44 12.78 -2.38
C ARG A 76 18.14 12.26 -1.14
N GLU A 77 17.53 12.40 0.03
CA GLU A 77 18.04 11.85 1.28
C GLU A 77 18.11 10.32 1.22
N ALA A 78 17.03 9.69 0.73
CA ALA A 78 16.97 8.24 0.54
C ALA A 78 18.01 7.75 -0.47
N ALA A 79 18.23 8.47 -1.58
CA ALA A 79 19.24 8.13 -2.58
C ALA A 79 20.67 8.19 -2.00
N SER A 80 20.97 9.25 -1.25
CA SER A 80 22.26 9.42 -0.57
C SER A 80 22.51 8.31 0.46
N GLU A 81 21.50 8.00 1.28
CA GLU A 81 21.60 6.93 2.28
C GLU A 81 21.72 5.56 1.62
N TRP A 82 20.97 5.28 0.54
CA TRP A 82 21.11 4.04 -0.23
C TRP A 82 22.51 3.87 -0.78
N GLU A 83 23.05 4.91 -1.44
CA GLU A 83 24.40 4.90 -2.00
C GLU A 83 25.45 4.63 -0.91
N LYS A 84 25.31 5.25 0.25
CA LYS A 84 26.17 5.01 1.41
C LYS A 84 26.08 3.56 1.90
N ARG A 85 24.88 2.98 1.99
CA ARG A 85 24.71 1.56 2.38
C ARG A 85 25.36 0.62 1.36
N VAL A 86 25.22 0.89 0.06
CA VAL A 86 25.87 0.11 -1.01
C VAL A 86 27.39 0.18 -0.87
N LYS A 87 27.97 1.38 -0.76
CA LYS A 87 29.43 1.58 -0.61
C LYS A 87 30.01 0.86 0.62
N ASN A 88 29.24 0.81 1.70
CA ASN A 88 29.66 0.18 2.95
C ASN A 88 29.30 -1.31 3.05
N ASN A 89 28.78 -1.94 1.99
CA ASN A 89 28.28 -3.32 1.99
C ASN A 89 27.24 -3.57 3.12
N ALA A 90 26.41 -2.57 3.42
CA ALA A 90 25.38 -2.61 4.45
C ALA A 90 23.96 -2.88 3.89
N VAL A 91 23.84 -3.13 2.58
CA VAL A 91 22.57 -3.52 1.96
C VAL A 91 22.34 -5.02 2.19
N PRO A 92 21.14 -5.44 2.64
CA PRO A 92 20.81 -6.86 2.78
C PRO A 92 20.84 -7.60 1.43
N PRO A 93 20.92 -8.94 1.41
CA PRO A 93 20.82 -9.71 0.17
C PRO A 93 19.58 -9.30 -0.65
N LEU A 94 19.80 -9.00 -1.92
CA LEU A 94 18.75 -8.51 -2.82
C LEU A 94 18.27 -9.62 -3.76
N PRO A 95 16.95 -9.79 -3.94
CA PRO A 95 16.42 -10.76 -4.89
C PRO A 95 16.72 -10.33 -6.34
N LYS A 96 16.69 -11.29 -7.26
CA LYS A 96 16.87 -11.02 -8.69
C LYS A 96 15.85 -9.98 -9.17
N GLY A 97 16.35 -8.96 -9.89
CA GLY A 97 15.52 -7.88 -10.44
C GLY A 97 15.26 -6.74 -9.46
N PHE A 98 15.76 -6.81 -8.22
CA PHE A 98 15.81 -5.65 -7.34
C PHE A 98 16.84 -4.65 -7.87
N LYS A 99 16.48 -3.36 -7.89
CA LYS A 99 17.26 -2.24 -8.41
C LYS A 99 17.36 -1.17 -7.32
N ASP A 100 18.30 -0.25 -7.46
CA ASP A 100 18.53 0.79 -6.48
C ASP A 100 17.28 1.64 -6.22
N GLU A 101 16.49 1.94 -7.26
CA GLU A 101 15.26 2.72 -7.15
C GLU A 101 14.21 2.07 -6.22
N HIS A 102 14.20 0.73 -6.12
CA HIS A 102 13.34 0.03 -5.16
C HIS A 102 13.78 0.26 -3.72
N GLY A 103 15.09 0.21 -3.46
CA GLY A 103 15.67 0.48 -2.15
C GLY A 103 15.50 1.94 -1.73
N ILE A 104 15.72 2.86 -2.67
CA ILE A 104 15.51 4.30 -2.48
C ILE A 104 14.04 4.58 -2.18
N ALA A 105 13.09 3.94 -2.87
CA ALA A 105 11.67 4.12 -2.59
C ALA A 105 11.28 3.66 -1.18
N LEU A 106 11.84 2.55 -0.69
CA LEU A 106 11.64 2.07 0.69
C LEU A 106 12.20 3.06 1.72
N LEU A 107 13.42 3.54 1.53
CA LEU A 107 14.02 4.55 2.40
C LEU A 107 13.24 5.87 2.38
N ALA A 108 12.82 6.31 1.19
CA ALA A 108 12.03 7.54 1.05
C ALA A 108 10.70 7.43 1.79
N TYR A 109 10.00 6.30 1.67
CA TYR A 109 8.72 6.06 2.34
C TYR A 109 8.86 6.00 3.86
N THR A 110 9.93 5.38 4.38
CA THR A 110 10.16 5.22 5.83
C THR A 110 10.82 6.44 6.48
N GLY A 111 11.18 7.45 5.71
CA GLY A 111 11.66 8.74 6.23
C GLY A 111 10.53 9.67 6.69
N ASP A 112 10.91 10.77 7.34
CA ASP A 112 9.97 11.64 8.06
C ASP A 112 9.07 12.52 7.19
N HIS A 113 9.45 12.77 5.93
CA HIS A 113 8.89 13.89 5.18
C HIS A 113 7.73 13.56 4.23
N ILE A 114 7.58 12.31 3.77
CA ILE A 114 6.69 12.04 2.62
C ILE A 114 5.52 11.09 2.90
N TYR A 115 5.64 10.15 3.84
CA TYR A 115 4.64 9.08 3.98
C TYR A 115 3.22 9.60 4.21
N ARG A 116 3.05 10.71 4.95
CA ARG A 116 1.72 11.31 5.22
C ARG A 116 1.08 11.85 3.95
N GLU A 117 1.82 12.67 3.19
CA GLU A 117 1.37 13.28 1.93
C GLU A 117 1.13 12.21 0.87
N PHE A 118 2.06 11.26 0.74
CA PHE A 118 1.96 10.13 -0.17
C PHE A 118 0.74 9.26 0.14
N ASN A 119 0.56 8.80 1.39
CA ASN A 119 -0.57 7.95 1.75
C ASN A 119 -1.91 8.68 1.62
N ALA A 120 -1.96 9.99 1.87
CA ALA A 120 -3.16 10.80 1.58
C ALA A 120 -3.48 10.83 0.08
N ALA A 121 -2.47 11.03 -0.78
CA ALA A 121 -2.65 10.98 -2.22
C ALA A 121 -3.06 9.58 -2.71
N VAL A 122 -2.52 8.50 -2.13
CA VAL A 122 -2.88 7.12 -2.48
C VAL A 122 -4.35 6.85 -2.17
N ARG A 123 -4.86 7.28 -1.01
CA ARG A 123 -6.28 7.07 -0.62
C ARG A 123 -7.28 7.69 -1.59
N GLU A 124 -6.90 8.76 -2.28
CA GLU A 124 -7.80 9.53 -3.16
C GLU A 124 -7.46 9.40 -4.65
N GLY A 125 -6.27 8.88 -4.98
CA GLY A 125 -5.74 8.85 -6.34
C GLY A 125 -6.56 7.98 -7.29
N GLY A 126 -7.28 7.00 -6.77
CA GLY A 126 -8.14 6.07 -7.51
C GLY A 126 -9.60 6.51 -7.61
N LYS A 127 -9.90 7.81 -7.47
CA LYS A 127 -11.25 8.35 -7.76
C LYS A 127 -11.69 8.10 -9.21
N SER A 128 -10.76 8.31 -10.15
CA SER A 128 -10.93 8.02 -11.57
C SER A 128 -9.56 8.02 -12.26
N PRO A 129 -9.41 7.42 -13.45
CA PRO A 129 -8.17 7.49 -14.22
C PRO A 129 -7.79 8.94 -14.57
N GLU A 130 -8.76 9.80 -14.87
CA GLU A 130 -8.51 11.22 -15.11
C GLU A 130 -7.96 11.92 -13.87
N HIS A 131 -8.57 11.65 -12.71
CA HIS A 131 -8.09 12.20 -11.44
C HIS A 131 -6.66 11.74 -11.13
N TYR A 132 -6.36 10.46 -11.33
CA TYR A 132 -5.02 9.91 -11.21
C TYR A 132 -4.02 10.62 -12.13
N MET A 133 -4.35 10.75 -13.41
CA MET A 133 -3.45 11.36 -14.39
C MET A 133 -3.15 12.82 -14.06
N GLN A 134 -4.15 13.59 -13.62
CA GLN A 134 -4.05 15.02 -13.36
C GLN A 134 -3.45 15.36 -11.98
N ASN A 135 -3.87 14.64 -10.93
CA ASN A 135 -3.64 15.07 -9.54
C ASN A 135 -2.68 14.17 -8.74
N PHE A 136 -2.51 12.90 -9.12
CA PHE A 136 -1.63 12.00 -8.37
C PHE A 136 -0.16 12.24 -8.76
N THR A 137 0.60 12.96 -7.93
CA THR A 137 1.98 13.38 -8.22
C THR A 137 3.06 12.42 -7.72
N PHE A 138 2.68 11.19 -7.34
CA PHE A 138 3.58 10.19 -6.76
C PHE A 138 3.63 8.91 -7.57
N LYS A 139 3.55 9.01 -8.91
CA LYS A 139 3.49 7.84 -9.79
C LYS A 139 4.76 7.01 -9.69
N VAL A 140 5.91 7.68 -9.57
CA VAL A 140 7.21 7.01 -9.47
C VAL A 140 7.37 6.32 -8.11
N LEU A 141 7.07 7.02 -7.01
CA LEU A 141 7.16 6.45 -5.67
C LEU A 141 6.22 5.26 -5.51
N HIS A 142 4.96 5.39 -5.96
CA HIS A 142 3.99 4.30 -5.92
C HIS A 142 4.47 3.07 -6.71
N PHE A 143 4.98 3.28 -7.93
CA PHE A 143 5.48 2.19 -8.78
C PHE A 143 6.63 1.44 -8.13
N TYR A 144 7.71 2.15 -7.76
CA TYR A 144 8.89 1.50 -7.20
C TYR A 144 8.64 0.88 -5.84
N LEU A 145 7.80 1.50 -4.99
CA LEU A 145 7.42 0.91 -3.70
C LEU A 145 6.58 -0.36 -3.89
N THR A 146 5.61 -0.35 -4.80
CA THR A 146 4.83 -1.55 -5.15
C THR A 146 5.73 -2.67 -5.67
N ARG A 147 6.69 -2.34 -6.54
CA ARG A 147 7.62 -3.32 -7.11
C ARG A 147 8.59 -3.86 -6.06
N ALA A 148 9.10 -3.00 -5.17
CA ALA A 148 9.95 -3.39 -4.05
C ALA A 148 9.26 -4.42 -3.16
N LEU A 149 8.02 -4.16 -2.74
CA LEU A 149 7.24 -5.10 -1.92
C LEU A 149 6.98 -6.42 -2.65
N LYS A 150 6.71 -6.39 -3.96
CA LYS A 150 6.52 -7.60 -4.76
C LYS A 150 7.79 -8.45 -4.88
N LEU A 151 8.95 -7.83 -5.00
CA LEU A 151 10.24 -8.53 -5.13
C LEU A 151 10.72 -9.08 -3.79
N LEU A 152 10.45 -8.38 -2.69
CA LEU A 152 10.82 -8.78 -1.33
C LEU A 152 9.80 -9.72 -0.66
N ARG A 153 8.79 -10.21 -1.38
CA ARG A 153 7.80 -11.11 -0.78
C ARG A 153 8.45 -12.37 -0.21
N GLY A 154 7.93 -12.82 0.93
CA GLY A 154 8.44 -14.00 1.62
C GLY A 154 9.77 -13.78 2.33
N ASN A 155 10.23 -12.52 2.47
CA ASN A 155 11.40 -12.19 3.27
C ASN A 155 11.13 -12.20 4.78
N CYS A 156 9.87 -12.29 5.19
CA CYS A 156 9.50 -12.61 6.54
C CYS A 156 9.66 -14.13 6.76
N GLU A 157 10.09 -14.53 7.96
CA GLU A 157 10.27 -15.95 8.33
C GLU A 157 8.97 -16.77 8.21
N GLU A 158 7.82 -16.13 8.37
CA GLU A 158 6.49 -16.75 8.34
C GLU A 158 5.73 -16.32 7.07
N THR A 159 4.93 -17.23 6.51
CA THR A 159 4.09 -16.94 5.32
C THR A 159 3.01 -15.89 5.63
N CYS A 160 2.48 -15.90 6.85
CA CYS A 160 1.62 -14.86 7.38
C CYS A 160 2.09 -14.53 8.80
N LYS A 161 2.07 -13.24 9.15
CA LYS A 161 2.65 -12.73 10.40
C LYS A 161 1.68 -11.81 11.13
N THR A 162 1.67 -11.91 12.46
CA THR A 162 0.96 -10.96 13.32
C THR A 162 1.78 -9.69 13.51
N VAL A 163 1.14 -8.55 13.24
CA VAL A 163 1.72 -7.21 13.33
C VAL A 163 0.72 -6.25 13.97
N TYR A 164 1.19 -5.08 14.35
CA TYR A 164 0.44 -4.10 15.13
C TYR A 164 0.49 -2.71 14.49
N ARG A 165 -0.58 -1.94 14.65
CA ARG A 165 -0.63 -0.54 14.22
C ARG A 165 -1.45 0.30 15.19
N GLY A 166 -0.83 1.37 15.68
CA GLY A 166 -1.52 2.46 16.36
C GLY A 166 -1.95 3.57 15.39
N ALA A 167 -3.02 4.28 15.73
CA ALA A 167 -3.47 5.46 15.02
C ALA A 167 -4.00 6.52 16.01
N THR A 168 -3.83 7.80 15.65
CA THR A 168 -4.36 8.97 16.37
C THR A 168 -5.72 9.42 15.83
N ILE A 169 -6.47 8.50 15.23
CA ILE A 169 -7.83 8.73 14.75
C ILE A 169 -8.69 7.53 15.10
N THR A 170 -9.95 7.79 15.39
CA THR A 170 -10.93 6.77 15.71
C THR A 170 -11.58 6.20 14.45
N PHE A 171 -11.58 4.88 14.34
CA PHE A 171 -12.26 4.16 13.28
C PHE A 171 -13.53 3.46 13.78
N ASP A 172 -14.50 3.36 12.89
CA ASP A 172 -15.67 2.50 13.05
C ASP A 172 -15.52 1.24 12.20
N PRO A 173 -16.04 0.08 12.65
CA PRO A 173 -15.94 -1.16 11.90
C PRO A 173 -16.72 -1.08 10.57
N PRO A 174 -16.38 -1.94 9.58
CA PRO A 174 -17.09 -1.98 8.31
C PRO A 174 -18.57 -2.30 8.50
N THR A 175 -19.40 -1.58 7.74
CA THR A 175 -20.85 -1.79 7.70
C THR A 175 -21.25 -2.91 6.72
N SER A 176 -20.31 -3.39 5.90
CA SER A 176 -20.54 -4.49 4.97
C SER A 176 -20.82 -5.81 5.71
N SER A 177 -21.71 -6.63 5.16
CA SER A 177 -22.12 -7.91 5.77
C SER A 177 -20.97 -8.91 5.93
N ASN A 178 -20.01 -8.88 5.01
CA ASN A 178 -18.82 -9.73 5.03
C ASN A 178 -17.69 -9.17 5.93
N LYS A 179 -17.86 -7.96 6.49
CA LYS A 179 -16.89 -7.27 7.35
C LYS A 179 -15.49 -7.17 6.74
N THR A 180 -15.40 -7.13 5.40
CA THR A 180 -14.11 -6.99 4.72
C THR A 180 -13.71 -5.54 4.59
N MET A 181 -12.40 -5.29 4.65
CA MET A 181 -11.82 -3.96 4.49
C MET A 181 -10.46 -4.01 3.79
N ARG A 182 -10.04 -2.85 3.30
CA ARG A 182 -8.69 -2.55 2.84
C ARG A 182 -8.25 -1.21 3.42
N PHE A 183 -6.97 -1.06 3.74
CA PHE A 183 -6.49 0.23 4.29
C PHE A 183 -6.47 1.35 3.24
N GLY A 184 -6.45 1.01 1.95
CA GLY A 184 -6.48 2.01 0.87
C GLY A 184 -5.21 2.84 0.74
N MET A 185 -4.12 2.43 1.39
CA MET A 185 -2.81 3.04 1.34
C MET A 185 -1.74 2.02 1.72
N PHE A 186 -0.48 2.35 1.46
CA PHE A 186 0.62 1.62 2.07
C PHE A 186 0.50 1.79 3.59
N THR A 187 0.54 0.68 4.31
CA THR A 187 0.23 0.70 5.73
C THR A 187 1.42 0.17 6.52
N SER A 188 2.07 1.08 7.23
CA SER A 188 3.15 0.73 8.16
C SER A 188 2.57 0.05 9.39
N THR A 189 3.16 -1.07 9.77
CA THR A 189 2.87 -1.82 10.99
C THR A 189 4.19 -2.21 11.65
N SER A 190 4.16 -2.60 12.92
CA SER A 190 5.33 -3.13 13.61
C SER A 190 5.10 -4.58 14.03
N THR A 191 6.17 -5.36 14.10
CA THR A 191 6.11 -6.70 14.71
C THR A 191 5.89 -6.65 16.23
N THR A 192 5.99 -5.49 16.87
CA THR A 192 5.77 -5.34 18.32
C THR A 192 4.68 -4.32 18.63
N LYS A 193 3.88 -4.64 19.65
CA LYS A 193 2.84 -3.74 20.15
C LYS A 193 3.41 -2.41 20.65
N GLN A 194 4.52 -2.48 21.39
CA GLN A 194 5.17 -1.30 21.99
C GLN A 194 5.62 -0.27 20.95
N GLU A 195 6.16 -0.70 19.81
CA GLU A 195 6.55 0.24 18.75
C GLU A 195 5.32 0.82 18.06
N ALA A 196 4.28 0.01 17.82
CA ALA A 196 3.03 0.47 17.22
C ALA A 196 2.28 1.49 18.10
N GLU A 197 2.32 1.37 19.43
CA GLU A 197 1.68 2.30 20.38
C GLU A 197 2.25 3.72 20.30
N LYS A 198 3.51 3.89 19.85
CA LYS A 198 4.13 5.21 19.65
C LYS A 198 3.45 6.03 18.55
N PHE A 199 2.67 5.39 17.68
CA PHE A 199 1.95 6.04 16.58
C PHE A 199 0.48 6.35 16.91
N GLY A 200 0.05 6.09 18.15
CA GLY A 200 -1.27 6.45 18.65
C GLY A 200 -2.05 5.26 19.21
N THR A 201 -3.05 5.58 20.03
CA THR A 201 -3.88 4.59 20.72
C THR A 201 -5.39 4.84 20.57
N ASP A 202 -5.79 5.85 19.78
CA ASP A 202 -7.20 6.18 19.57
C ASP A 202 -7.94 5.11 18.75
N SER A 203 -7.19 4.40 17.91
CA SER A 203 -7.56 3.09 17.39
C SER A 203 -6.33 2.23 17.26
N PHE A 204 -6.45 0.98 17.65
CA PHE A 204 -5.33 0.06 17.69
C PHE A 204 -5.68 -1.25 16.98
N PHE A 205 -4.80 -1.69 16.10
CA PHE A 205 -5.00 -2.85 15.26
C PHE A 205 -3.98 -3.94 15.63
N SER A 206 -4.48 -5.12 15.95
CA SER A 206 -3.72 -6.37 15.86
C SER A 206 -4.15 -7.08 14.58
N LEU A 207 -3.22 -7.34 13.66
CA LEU A 207 -3.57 -7.91 12.38
C LEU A 207 -2.61 -9.00 11.93
N THR A 208 -3.16 -10.08 11.36
CA THR A 208 -2.35 -11.10 10.68
C THR A 208 -2.32 -10.79 9.18
N THR A 209 -1.17 -10.40 8.65
CA THR A 209 -0.94 -10.13 7.23
C THR A 209 -0.26 -11.32 6.55
N CYS A 210 -0.66 -11.63 5.32
CA CYS A 210 0.00 -12.63 4.46
C CYS A 210 0.73 -11.99 3.27
N PHE A 211 0.58 -10.67 3.11
CA PHE A 211 1.13 -9.93 1.97
C PHE A 211 2.12 -8.85 2.38
N GLY A 212 2.20 -8.52 3.66
CA GLY A 212 3.16 -7.59 4.25
C GLY A 212 4.60 -8.08 4.11
N VAL A 213 5.51 -7.11 4.03
CA VAL A 213 6.94 -7.35 3.80
C VAL A 213 7.73 -6.78 4.97
N CYS A 214 8.67 -7.56 5.48
CA CYS A 214 9.54 -7.15 6.58
C CYS A 214 10.59 -6.19 6.04
N ILE A 215 10.43 -4.89 6.30
CA ILE A 215 11.30 -3.84 5.72
C ILE A 215 12.25 -3.21 6.74
N GLN A 216 12.35 -3.78 7.94
CA GLN A 216 13.25 -3.31 9.00
C GLN A 216 14.67 -3.02 8.50
N SER A 217 15.26 -3.92 7.71
CA SER A 217 16.62 -3.78 7.18
C SER A 217 16.75 -2.80 6.00
N TYR A 218 15.62 -2.35 5.45
CA TYR A 218 15.51 -1.41 4.34
C TYR A 218 14.95 -0.05 4.78
N SER A 219 14.63 0.12 6.06
CA SER A 219 14.02 1.32 6.62
C SER A 219 15.08 2.37 6.99
N MET A 220 14.68 3.64 6.98
CA MET A 220 15.42 4.74 7.60
C MET A 220 15.45 4.61 9.13
N ILE A 221 14.46 3.93 9.72
CA ILE A 221 14.29 3.80 11.17
C ILE A 221 14.11 2.31 11.54
N PRO A 222 15.19 1.49 11.52
CA PRO A 222 15.10 0.05 11.78
C PRO A 222 14.50 -0.33 13.15
N ASN A 223 14.53 0.57 14.12
CA ASN A 223 14.01 0.32 15.47
C ASN A 223 12.49 0.14 15.51
N GLU A 224 11.77 0.63 14.50
CA GLU A 224 10.31 0.49 14.40
C GLU A 224 9.88 -0.94 14.06
N LYS A 225 10.83 -1.80 13.63
CA LYS A 225 10.58 -3.20 13.26
C LYS A 225 9.45 -3.32 12.23
N GLU A 226 9.54 -2.47 11.22
CA GLU A 226 8.43 -2.22 10.32
C GLU A 226 8.16 -3.40 9.39
N VAL A 227 6.87 -3.75 9.30
CA VAL A 227 6.28 -4.57 8.25
C VAL A 227 5.36 -3.67 7.43
N LEU A 228 5.65 -3.54 6.14
CA LEU A 228 4.90 -2.68 5.25
C LEU A 228 3.88 -3.48 4.44
N LEU A 229 2.61 -3.10 4.56
CA LEU A 229 1.52 -3.74 3.84
C LEU A 229 1.29 -3.06 2.48
N PRO A 230 1.01 -3.83 1.41
CA PRO A 230 0.60 -3.25 0.15
C PRO A 230 -0.81 -2.65 0.25
N VAL A 231 -1.13 -1.71 -0.64
CA VAL A 231 -2.41 -0.99 -0.70
C VAL A 231 -3.64 -1.91 -0.84
N ASN A 232 -3.44 -3.11 -1.37
CA ASN A 232 -4.48 -3.95 -1.93
C ASN A 232 -4.72 -5.27 -1.20
N GLU A 233 -4.08 -5.51 -0.03
CA GLU A 233 -4.39 -6.67 0.80
C GLU A 233 -5.78 -6.53 1.42
N VAL A 234 -6.58 -7.60 1.35
CA VAL A 234 -7.95 -7.64 1.87
C VAL A 234 -7.97 -8.33 3.22
N PHE A 235 -8.55 -7.65 4.20
CA PHE A 235 -8.70 -8.13 5.57
C PHE A 235 -10.17 -8.37 5.91
N SER A 236 -10.44 -9.34 6.78
CA SER A 236 -11.70 -9.48 7.48
C SER A 236 -11.56 -8.99 8.92
N VAL A 237 -12.50 -8.16 9.39
CA VAL A 237 -12.56 -7.74 10.80
C VAL A 237 -13.15 -8.88 11.63
N SER A 238 -12.31 -9.57 12.41
CA SER A 238 -12.76 -10.68 13.26
C SER A 238 -13.34 -10.22 14.59
N SER A 239 -12.82 -9.13 15.16
CA SER A 239 -13.39 -8.52 16.36
C SER A 239 -13.13 -7.01 16.43
N PHE A 240 -14.04 -6.29 17.10
CA PHE A 240 -13.92 -4.89 17.44
C PHE A 240 -14.38 -4.67 18.87
N GLN A 241 -13.56 -4.01 19.69
CA GLN A 241 -13.87 -3.64 21.07
C GLN A 241 -14.17 -2.14 21.12
N LEU A 242 -15.41 -1.78 21.43
CA LEU A 242 -15.87 -0.39 21.38
C LEU A 242 -15.18 0.51 22.41
N GLN A 243 -14.93 0.01 23.63
CA GLN A 243 -14.38 0.83 24.73
C GLN A 243 -12.92 1.23 24.49
N THR A 244 -12.16 0.37 23.84
CA THR A 244 -10.71 0.54 23.60
C THR A 244 -10.40 0.88 22.15
N HIS A 245 -11.41 0.90 21.27
CA HIS A 245 -11.24 0.96 19.81
C HIS A 245 -10.18 -0.02 19.28
N PHE A 246 -10.19 -1.24 19.84
CA PHE A 246 -9.25 -2.29 19.48
C PHE A 246 -9.83 -3.21 18.41
N PHE A 247 -9.12 -3.34 17.30
CA PHE A 247 -9.47 -4.17 16.15
C PHE A 247 -8.59 -5.41 16.07
N VAL A 248 -9.20 -6.54 15.75
CA VAL A 248 -8.49 -7.74 15.29
C VAL A 248 -8.86 -7.99 13.84
N LEU A 249 -7.84 -8.04 12.98
CA LEU A 249 -7.98 -8.24 11.54
C LEU A 249 -7.24 -9.50 11.11
N ASN A 250 -7.83 -10.27 10.20
CA ASN A 250 -7.16 -11.39 9.56
C ASN A 250 -7.08 -11.17 8.06
N SER A 251 -5.91 -11.39 7.47
CA SER A 251 -5.76 -11.45 6.02
C SER A 251 -6.69 -12.52 5.47
N THR A 252 -7.39 -12.18 4.39
CA THR A 252 -8.22 -13.15 3.66
C THR A 252 -7.39 -14.06 2.74
N GLY A 253 -6.06 -13.90 2.75
CA GLY A 253 -5.17 -14.59 1.82
C GLY A 253 -5.32 -14.08 0.38
N LYS A 254 -5.86 -12.87 0.18
CA LYS A 254 -6.08 -12.25 -1.13
C LYS A 254 -5.61 -10.80 -1.16
N THR A 255 -5.04 -10.41 -2.30
CA THR A 255 -4.98 -9.02 -2.74
C THR A 255 -5.95 -8.79 -3.88
N CYS A 256 -6.54 -7.61 -3.98
CA CYS A 256 -7.49 -7.25 -5.03
C CYS A 256 -7.36 -5.78 -5.39
N SER A 257 -7.25 -5.45 -6.68
CA SER A 257 -7.12 -4.07 -7.16
C SER A 257 -8.18 -3.69 -8.19
N ASN A 258 -8.54 -2.41 -8.20
CA ASN A 258 -9.38 -1.79 -9.23
C ASN A 258 -8.55 -1.39 -10.45
N TYR A 259 -7.27 -1.07 -10.23
CA TYR A 259 -6.37 -0.52 -11.24
C TYR A 259 -5.28 -1.51 -11.63
N ASN A 260 -4.90 -1.48 -12.91
CA ASN A 260 -3.70 -2.14 -13.41
C ASN A 260 -3.13 -1.36 -14.60
N CYS A 261 -1.85 -0.99 -14.56
CA CYS A 261 -1.13 -0.30 -15.64
C CYS A 261 -1.76 1.05 -16.07
N THR A 262 -2.41 1.74 -15.13
CA THR A 262 -3.25 2.92 -15.37
C THR A 262 -2.50 4.06 -16.05
N TYR A 263 -1.23 4.28 -15.69
CA TYR A 263 -0.42 5.35 -16.30
C TYR A 263 -0.20 5.14 -17.80
N LEU A 264 -0.11 3.89 -18.25
CA LEU A 264 0.10 3.53 -19.64
C LEU A 264 -1.20 3.64 -20.44
N GLU A 265 -2.33 3.28 -19.83
CA GLU A 265 -3.66 3.40 -20.43
C GLU A 265 -4.15 4.86 -20.48
N GLY A 266 -3.69 5.68 -19.53
CA GLY A 266 -4.01 7.11 -19.46
C GLY A 266 -5.43 7.39 -18.96
N PRO A 267 -6.01 8.56 -19.29
CA PRO A 267 -7.30 8.99 -18.73
C PRO A 267 -8.48 8.10 -19.15
N LYS A 268 -8.34 7.27 -20.19
CA LYS A 268 -9.41 6.36 -20.66
C LYS A 268 -9.25 4.94 -20.11
N ALA A 269 -8.40 4.74 -19.09
CA ALA A 269 -8.19 3.43 -18.48
C ALA A 269 -9.52 2.85 -17.99
N LYS A 270 -9.71 1.53 -18.15
CA LYS A 270 -10.94 0.89 -17.68
C LYS A 270 -10.84 0.65 -16.17
N VAL A 271 -11.70 1.30 -15.39
CA VAL A 271 -11.87 0.99 -13.96
C VAL A 271 -12.89 -0.12 -13.82
N ASP A 272 -12.47 -1.23 -13.21
CA ASP A 272 -13.40 -2.29 -12.85
C ASP A 272 -13.78 -2.16 -11.38
N THR A 273 -15.03 -1.78 -11.12
CA THR A 273 -15.57 -1.61 -9.76
C THR A 273 -15.74 -2.94 -9.01
N THR A 274 -15.51 -4.08 -9.67
CA THR A 274 -15.58 -5.42 -9.07
C THR A 274 -14.24 -5.95 -8.55
N TYR A 275 -13.19 -5.12 -8.55
CA TYR A 275 -11.82 -5.49 -8.15
C TYR A 275 -11.25 -6.68 -8.96
N LYS A 276 -11.18 -6.54 -10.28
CA LYS A 276 -10.81 -7.62 -11.22
C LYS A 276 -9.44 -8.24 -10.99
N TYR A 277 -8.48 -7.47 -10.47
CA TYR A 277 -7.09 -7.91 -10.36
C TYR A 277 -6.81 -8.53 -8.99
N CYS A 278 -7.41 -9.70 -8.74
CA CYS A 278 -7.19 -10.43 -7.50
C CYS A 278 -6.08 -11.48 -7.60
N SER A 279 -5.33 -11.69 -6.52
CA SER A 279 -4.31 -12.75 -6.38
C SER A 279 -4.37 -13.38 -4.99
N SER A 280 -4.05 -14.66 -4.88
CA SER A 280 -4.04 -15.38 -3.60
C SER A 280 -2.61 -15.63 -3.09
N SER A 281 -2.44 -15.71 -1.76
CA SER A 281 -1.20 -16.09 -1.09
C SER A 281 -0.98 -17.60 -1.04
N ALA A 282 -1.97 -18.43 -1.38
CA ALA A 282 -1.80 -19.87 -1.45
C ALA A 282 -0.69 -20.23 -2.47
N PRO A 283 0.23 -21.16 -2.13
CA PRO A 283 1.21 -21.64 -3.10
C PRO A 283 0.47 -22.12 -4.35
N ARG A 284 0.88 -21.65 -5.54
CA ARG A 284 0.38 -22.20 -6.79
C ARG A 284 0.87 -23.64 -6.90
N GLY A 285 0.11 -24.57 -6.31
CA GLY A 285 0.24 -25.99 -6.59
C GLY A 285 0.10 -26.17 -8.10
N GLY A 286 1.08 -26.83 -8.72
CA GLY A 286 1.22 -26.89 -10.16
C GLY A 286 -0.02 -27.40 -10.88
N ARG A 287 -0.57 -26.56 -11.77
CA ARG A 287 -0.93 -26.91 -13.15
C ARG A 287 -1.06 -25.59 -13.90
N LEU A 288 -0.17 -25.40 -14.88
CA LEU A 288 -0.39 -24.46 -15.98
C LEU A 288 -1.65 -24.92 -16.72
N LEU A 289 -2.83 -24.50 -16.25
CA LEU A 289 -3.97 -24.35 -17.13
C LEU A 289 -3.71 -23.05 -17.87
N PHE A 290 -2.97 -23.16 -18.98
CA PHE A 290 -3.13 -22.20 -20.06
C PHE A 290 -4.63 -22.11 -20.30
N SER A 291 -5.19 -20.92 -20.12
CA SER A 291 -6.50 -20.58 -20.66
C SER A 291 -6.43 -20.86 -22.15
N MET A 292 -6.92 -22.02 -22.59
CA MET A 292 -7.18 -22.25 -23.99
C MET A 292 -8.23 -21.21 -24.36
N ILE A 293 -7.77 -20.19 -25.09
CA ILE A 293 -8.61 -19.50 -26.06
C ILE A 293 -9.13 -20.63 -26.94
N SER A 294 -10.39 -20.98 -26.78
CA SER A 294 -11.09 -21.93 -27.64
C SER A 294 -11.03 -21.41 -29.08
N PRO A 295 -10.32 -22.09 -30.00
CA PRO A 295 -10.51 -21.87 -31.42
C PRO A 295 -11.64 -22.79 -31.86
N GLU A 296 -12.61 -22.21 -32.56
CA GLU A 296 -13.71 -22.92 -33.17
C GLU A 296 -13.24 -24.06 -34.09
N LEU A 297 -14.10 -25.06 -34.20
CA LEU A 297 -14.14 -26.18 -35.15
C LEU A 297 -13.07 -26.19 -36.25
N ILE A 298 -12.13 -27.14 -36.17
CA ILE A 298 -11.58 -27.79 -37.35
C ILE A 298 -11.67 -29.30 -37.16
N THR A 299 -12.68 -29.88 -37.81
CA THR A 299 -12.78 -31.31 -38.13
C THR A 299 -11.58 -31.74 -38.97
N GLY A 300 -10.83 -32.76 -38.55
CA GLY A 300 -9.74 -33.29 -39.37
C GLY A 300 -8.95 -34.43 -38.72
N ILE A 301 -9.44 -35.66 -38.90
CA ILE A 301 -8.72 -36.91 -39.19
C ILE A 301 -7.40 -37.17 -38.41
N PHE A 302 -7.47 -38.12 -37.47
CA PHE A 302 -6.30 -38.79 -36.88
C PHE A 302 -5.64 -39.71 -37.92
N LEU A 303 -4.40 -39.40 -38.30
CA LEU A 303 -3.48 -40.33 -38.98
C LEU A 303 -2.32 -40.64 -38.02
N MET A 304 -2.36 -41.81 -37.40
CA MET A 304 -1.25 -42.36 -36.62
C MET A 304 -0.20 -42.92 -37.58
N ILE A 305 0.91 -42.22 -37.75
CA ILE A 305 2.12 -42.78 -38.39
C ILE A 305 3.02 -43.31 -37.27
N THR A 306 3.12 -44.62 -37.15
CA THR A 306 4.16 -45.28 -36.34
C THR A 306 5.48 -45.21 -37.09
N ALA A 307 6.43 -44.43 -36.57
CA ALA A 307 7.80 -44.42 -37.06
C ALA A 307 8.57 -45.64 -36.49
N VAL A 308 9.01 -46.50 -37.39
CA VAL A 308 9.94 -47.61 -37.15
C VAL A 308 11.36 -47.03 -37.02
N THR A 309 12.05 -47.30 -35.92
CA THR A 309 13.48 -46.97 -35.76
C THR A 309 14.35 -48.13 -36.27
N PRO A 310 15.39 -47.87 -37.09
CA PRO A 310 16.41 -48.87 -37.38
C PRO A 310 17.54 -48.77 -36.35
N THR A 311 17.83 -49.88 -35.67
CA THR A 311 19.03 -50.03 -34.84
C THR A 311 20.27 -50.20 -35.71
N LEU A 312 21.25 -49.33 -35.48
CA LEU A 312 22.57 -49.35 -36.10
C LEU A 312 23.44 -50.47 -35.51
N VAL A 313 24.21 -51.06 -36.41
CA VAL A 313 25.21 -52.11 -36.24
C VAL A 313 26.54 -51.53 -35.71
N SER A 314 27.11 -52.18 -34.70
CA SER A 314 28.56 -52.39 -34.47
C SER A 314 28.68 -53.54 -33.45
N GLY A 315 29.52 -54.57 -33.56
CA GLY A 315 30.73 -54.79 -34.35
C GLY A 315 31.89 -55.08 -33.39
N VAL A 316 32.02 -56.33 -32.93
CA VAL A 316 33.22 -57.20 -32.81
C VAL A 316 32.72 -58.62 -32.57
#